data_AF-A0A7X4D0U9-F1
#
_entry.id   AF-A0A7X4D0U9-F1
#
_cell.length_a   1.000
_cell.length_b   1.000
_cell.length_c   1.000
_cell.angle_alpha   90.00
_cell.angle_beta   90.00
_cell.angle_gamma   90.00
#
_symmetry.space_group_name_H-M   'P 1'
#
loop_
_entity.id
_entity.type
_entity.pdbx_description
1 polymer ?
#
loop_
_entity_poly.entity_id
_entity_poly.type
_entity_poly.pdbx_seq_one_letter_code
_entity_poly.pdbx_strand_id
1 'polypeptide(L)'
;MKPPFRADHVGSLLRPESLLEARERWKDEALGPDELRQREDAAIAEAVRKQEAVGLKSVTDGEYRRESFHFDFISRIGGIETNFTI
;
A
#
# COMPACT_ATOMS: atom_id res chain seq x y z
N MET A 1 19.51 -9.29 28.64
CA MET A 1 18.23 -9.45 27.91
C MET A 1 18.22 -10.87 27.30
N LYS A 2 17.18 -11.70 27.55
CA LYS A 2 17.13 -13.09 27.04
C LYS A 2 15.91 -13.30 26.10
N PRO A 3 16.12 -13.84 24.89
CA PRO A 3 15.12 -13.96 23.80
C PRO A 3 13.96 -14.95 24.08
N PRO A 4 12.88 -14.94 23.24
CA PRO A 4 12.81 -14.34 21.89
C PRO A 4 12.41 -12.86 21.85
N PHE A 5 13.20 -12.07 21.10
CA PHE A 5 12.82 -10.73 20.66
C PHE A 5 12.08 -10.82 19.33
N ARG A 6 11.10 -9.94 19.14
CA ARG A 6 10.31 -9.84 17.92
C ARG A 6 10.35 -8.40 17.42
N ALA A 7 10.62 -8.24 16.13
CA ALA A 7 10.51 -6.99 15.41
C ALA A 7 9.68 -7.24 14.16
N ASP A 8 8.69 -6.40 13.90
CA ASP A 8 7.86 -6.46 12.71
C ASP A 8 7.76 -5.07 12.10
N HIS A 9 7.48 -5.05 10.80
CA HIS A 9 7.11 -3.84 10.10
C HIS A 9 5.62 -3.53 10.33
N VAL A 10 5.29 -2.26 10.57
CA VAL A 10 3.95 -1.87 11.06
C VAL A 10 2.97 -1.47 9.97
N GLY A 11 3.42 -1.20 8.74
CA GLY A 11 2.53 -0.73 7.68
C GLY A 11 3.24 -0.35 6.40
N SER A 12 3.26 0.94 6.10
CA SER A 12 3.65 1.47 4.79
C SER A 12 5.10 1.13 4.42
N LEU A 13 5.32 0.78 3.16
CA LEU A 13 6.65 0.64 2.58
C LEU A 13 6.84 1.73 1.51
N LEU A 14 8.08 1.96 1.09
CA LEU A 14 8.33 2.82 -0.05
C LEU A 14 7.65 2.22 -1.29
N ARG A 15 6.85 3.02 -2.00
CA ARG A 15 6.20 2.59 -3.24
C ARG A 15 7.27 2.46 -4.34
N PRO A 16 7.27 1.36 -5.11
CA PRO A 16 8.10 1.26 -6.30
C PRO A 16 7.76 2.36 -7.30
N GLU A 17 8.75 2.83 -8.06
CA GLU A 17 8.58 3.84 -9.10
C GLU A 17 7.48 3.46 -10.11
N SER A 18 7.47 2.19 -10.54
CA SER A 18 6.45 1.65 -11.45
C SER A 18 5.02 1.74 -10.90
N LEU A 19 4.85 1.68 -9.58
CA LEU A 19 3.53 1.85 -8.95
C LEU A 19 3.14 3.33 -8.88
N LEU A 20 4.11 4.22 -8.60
CA LEU A 20 3.87 5.66 -8.63
C LEU A 20 3.42 6.11 -10.02
N GLU A 21 4.13 5.68 -11.07
CA GLU A 21 3.77 5.96 -12.46
C GLU A 21 2.38 5.44 -12.83
N ALA A 22 2.04 4.21 -12.40
CA ALA A 22 0.71 3.65 -12.66
C ALA A 22 -0.41 4.45 -11.99
N ARG A 23 -0.17 4.95 -10.77
CA ARG A 23 -1.13 5.79 -10.03
C ARG A 23 -1.31 7.15 -10.69
N GLU A 24 -0.23 7.79 -11.13
CA GLU A 24 -0.31 9.07 -11.87
C GLU A 24 -1.07 8.89 -13.19
N ARG A 25 -0.77 7.84 -13.96
CA ARG A 25 -1.52 7.53 -15.19
C ARG A 25 -3.00 7.23 -14.93
N TRP A 26 -3.34 6.64 -13.79
CA TRP A 26 -4.74 6.40 -13.41
C TRP A 26 -5.45 7.72 -13.05
N LYS A 27 -4.78 8.63 -12.33
CA LYS A 27 -5.31 9.99 -12.05
C LYS A 27 -5.53 10.78 -13.33
N ASP A 28 -4.67 10.61 -14.32
CA ASP A 28 -4.79 11.23 -15.65
C ASP A 28 -5.78 10.51 -16.58
N GLU A 29 -6.56 9.54 -16.08
CA GLU A 29 -7.51 8.71 -16.85
C GLU A 29 -6.87 7.91 -18.01
N ALA A 30 -5.53 7.83 -18.04
CA ALA A 30 -4.72 7.14 -19.05
C ALA A 30 -4.44 5.66 -18.72
N LEU A 31 -5.01 5.15 -17.62
CA LEU A 31 -4.89 3.77 -17.16
C LEU A 31 -6.19 3.37 -16.45
N GLY A 32 -6.75 2.22 -16.83
CA GLY A 32 -8.04 1.75 -16.30
C GLY A 32 -7.93 1.21 -14.87
N PRO A 33 -9.04 1.16 -14.10
CA PRO A 33 -9.03 0.71 -12.72
C PRO A 33 -8.56 -0.75 -12.56
N ASP A 34 -8.93 -1.63 -13.50
CA ASP A 34 -8.49 -3.03 -13.47
C ASP A 34 -6.99 -3.19 -13.74
N GLU A 35 -6.43 -2.34 -14.62
CA GLU A 35 -4.99 -2.33 -14.87
C GLU A 35 -4.25 -1.78 -13.64
N LEU A 36 -4.75 -0.73 -12.99
CA LEU A 36 -4.15 -0.20 -11.76
C LEU A 36 -4.12 -1.29 -10.70
N ARG A 37 -5.24 -2.01 -10.56
CA ARG A 37 -5.35 -3.09 -9.60
C ARG A 37 -4.32 -4.19 -9.84
N GLN A 38 -4.11 -4.58 -11.09
CA GLN A 38 -3.09 -5.58 -11.44
C GLN A 38 -1.67 -5.11 -11.11
N ARG A 39 -1.36 -3.83 -11.34
CA ARG A 39 -0.06 -3.23 -10.99
C ARG A 39 0.15 -3.19 -9.48
N GLU A 40 -0.88 -2.81 -8.72
CA GLU A 40 -0.88 -2.85 -7.26
C GLU A 40 -0.66 -4.28 -6.73
N ASP A 41 -1.39 -5.26 -7.26
CA ASP A 41 -1.26 -6.67 -6.88
C ASP A 41 0.16 -7.20 -7.10
N ALA A 42 0.76 -6.87 -8.25
CA ALA A 42 2.13 -7.25 -8.58
C ALA A 42 3.14 -6.62 -7.61
N ALA A 43 3.00 -5.32 -7.31
CA ALA A 43 3.86 -4.61 -6.38
C ALA A 43 3.74 -5.14 -4.94
N ILE A 44 2.52 -5.44 -4.48
CA ILE A 44 2.26 -6.05 -3.17
C ILE A 44 2.93 -7.43 -3.08
N ALA A 45 2.77 -8.27 -4.11
CA ALA A 45 3.40 -9.58 -4.14
C ALA A 45 4.94 -9.48 -4.07
N GLU A 46 5.54 -8.48 -4.70
CA GLU A 46 6.97 -8.21 -4.58
C GLU A 46 7.37 -7.72 -3.19
N ALA A 47 6.59 -6.84 -2.58
CA ALA A 47 6.82 -6.37 -1.21
C ALA A 47 6.75 -7.52 -0.20
N VAL A 48 5.80 -8.45 -0.34
CA VAL A 48 5.70 -9.66 0.48
C VAL A 48 6.96 -10.51 0.30
N ARG A 49 7.37 -10.81 -0.93
CA ARG A 49 8.61 -11.59 -1.20
C ARG A 49 9.84 -10.95 -0.58
N LYS A 50 9.96 -9.60 -0.62
CA LYS A 50 11.09 -8.88 0.00
C LYS A 50 11.09 -9.03 1.53
N GLN A 51 9.93 -8.91 2.16
CA GLN A 51 9.79 -9.07 3.61
C GLN A 51 10.13 -10.51 4.05
N GLU A 52 9.66 -11.51 3.30
CA GLU A 52 10.00 -12.92 3.54
C GLU A 52 11.51 -13.16 3.38
N ALA A 53 12.12 -12.61 2.32
CA ALA A 53 13.54 -12.78 2.03
C ALA A 53 14.47 -12.21 3.12
N VAL A 54 14.05 -11.15 3.83
CA VAL A 54 14.80 -10.59 4.97
C VAL A 54 14.46 -11.26 6.30
N GLY A 55 13.62 -12.30 6.28
CA GLY A 55 13.32 -13.14 7.44
C GLY A 55 12.20 -12.63 8.35
N LEU A 56 11.41 -11.63 7.92
CA LEU A 56 10.25 -11.19 8.69
C LEU A 56 9.22 -12.32 8.80
N LYS A 57 8.60 -12.42 9.98
CA LYS A 57 7.58 -13.44 10.28
C LYS A 57 6.15 -12.93 10.08
N SER A 58 5.99 -11.61 10.07
CA SER A 58 4.77 -10.92 9.68
C SER A 58 5.08 -10.05 8.48
N VAL A 59 4.13 -9.93 7.55
CA VAL A 59 4.24 -9.08 6.36
C VAL A 59 3.11 -8.06 6.32
N THR A 60 3.35 -6.93 5.66
CA THR A 60 2.33 -5.95 5.27
C THR A 60 2.24 -5.88 3.75
N ASP A 61 1.15 -5.30 3.23
CA ASP A 61 1.01 -4.99 1.80
C ASP A 61 1.71 -3.68 1.40
N GLY A 62 2.50 -3.09 2.31
CA GLY A 62 3.15 -1.81 2.11
C GLY A 62 2.19 -0.61 2.03
N GLU A 63 0.89 -0.79 2.29
CA GLU A 63 -0.17 0.22 2.12
C GLU A 63 -0.25 0.80 0.69
N TYR A 64 0.14 0.00 -0.31
CA TYR A 64 0.29 0.45 -1.70
C TYR A 64 -1.01 0.92 -2.38
N ARG A 65 -2.17 0.50 -1.88
CA ARG A 65 -3.49 0.91 -2.39
C ARG A 65 -4.10 2.10 -1.67
N ARG A 66 -3.40 2.65 -0.67
CA ARG A 66 -3.83 3.83 0.09
C ARG A 66 -3.06 5.04 -0.42
N GLU A 67 -3.68 6.22 -0.41
CA GLU A 67 -2.93 7.48 -0.38
C GLU A 67 -2.61 7.90 1.05
N SER A 68 -3.55 7.72 1.98
CA SER A 68 -3.38 8.10 3.37
C SER A 68 -4.01 7.08 4.31
N PHE A 69 -3.21 6.59 5.26
CA PHE A 69 -3.59 5.50 6.16
C PHE A 69 -4.88 5.75 6.94
N HIS A 70 -5.20 7.00 7.29
CA HIS A 70 -6.38 7.36 8.07
C HIS A 70 -7.48 7.98 7.22
N PHE A 71 -7.16 8.84 6.24
CA PHE A 71 -8.18 9.48 5.41
C PHE A 71 -8.91 8.49 4.50
N ASP A 72 -8.21 7.50 3.92
CA ASP A 72 -8.85 6.48 3.09
C ASP A 72 -9.84 5.63 3.88
N PHE A 73 -9.59 5.43 5.17
CA PHE A 73 -10.52 4.73 6.04
C PHE A 73 -11.73 5.61 6.40
N ILE A 74 -11.48 6.83 6.88
CA ILE A 74 -12.52 7.73 7.37
C ILE A 74 -13.51 8.11 6.25
N SER A 75 -13.00 8.39 5.04
CA SER A 75 -13.82 8.72 3.87
C SER A 75 -14.74 7.58 3.41
N ARG A 76 -14.50 6.35 3.87
CA ARG A 76 -15.33 5.16 3.55
C ARG A 76 -16.44 4.91 4.57
N ILE A 77 -16.50 5.66 5.67
CA ILE A 77 -17.53 5.54 6.70
C ILE A 77 -18.73 6.40 6.31
N GLY A 78 -19.91 5.78 6.21
CA GLY A 78 -21.15 6.48 5.89
C GLY A 78 -21.47 7.60 6.89
N GLY A 79 -21.87 8.76 6.37
CA GLY A 79 -22.21 9.93 7.18
C GLY A 79 -21.02 10.83 7.55
N ILE A 80 -19.81 10.52 7.09
CA ILE A 80 -18.65 11.41 7.23
C ILE A 80 -18.42 12.19 5.93
N GLU A 81 -18.38 13.51 6.03
CA GLU A 81 -17.94 14.40 4.95
C GLU A 81 -16.49 14.81 5.18
N THR A 82 -15.66 14.73 4.14
CA THR A 82 -14.25 15.14 4.18
C THR A 82 -13.96 16.18 3.11
N ASN A 83 -13.39 17.32 3.47
CA ASN A 83 -12.90 18.33 2.51
C ASN A 83 -11.52 17.98 1.92
N PHE A 84 -11.15 16.70 1.92
CA PHE A 84 -9.88 16.23 1.40
C PHE A 84 -10.04 15.88 -0.08
N THR A 85 -9.25 16.52 -0.94
CA THR A 85 -9.15 16.18 -2.36
C THR A 85 -7.98 15.23 -2.54
N ILE A 86 -8.23 14.05 -3.12
CA ILE A 86 -7.20 13.07 -3.51
C ILE A 86 -6.64 13.45 -4.88
#